data_AF-W1V041-F1
#
_entry.id   AF-W1V041-F1
#
_cell.length_a   1.000
_cell.length_b   1.000
_cell.length_c   1.000
_cell.angle_alpha   90.00
_cell.angle_beta   90.00
_cell.angle_gamma   90.00
#
_symmetry.space_group_name_H-M   'P 1'
#
loop_
_entity.id
_entity.type
_entity.pdbx_description
1 polymer ?
#
loop_
_entity_poly.entity_id
_entity_poly.type
_entity_poly.pdbx_seq_one_letter_code
_entity_poly.pdbx_strand_id
1 'polypeptide(L)'
;TFTVSFFSESYRKALGYLGSHSGRDENKVANSGLTPVVAGDGVTFKEAELTFVCKKLYEHQFDEAYLAEKVKDYYASNPAVYTQAGHDRWEPHYMYIGEVVDAIED
;
A
#
# COMPACT_ATOMS: atom_id res chain seq x y z
N THR A 1 -12.87 3.51 -2.60
CA THR A 1 -12.86 2.09 -2.22
C THR A 1 -11.42 1.61 -2.22
N PHE A 2 -11.07 0.68 -1.35
CA PHE A 2 -9.77 -0.01 -1.36
C PHE A 2 -9.98 -1.47 -0.95
N THR A 3 -9.03 -2.33 -1.30
CA THR A 3 -9.02 -3.75 -0.89
C THR A 3 -7.83 -4.01 0.03
N VAL A 4 -7.99 -4.97 0.94
CA VAL A 4 -6.91 -5.50 1.77
C VAL A 4 -6.89 -7.01 1.58
N SER A 5 -5.87 -7.50 0.88
CA SER A 5 -5.72 -8.90 0.51
C SER A 5 -4.64 -9.57 1.35
N PHE A 6 -4.97 -10.72 1.92
CA PHE A 6 -4.09 -11.57 2.72
C PHE A 6 -3.67 -12.78 1.89
N PHE A 7 -2.40 -13.14 2.01
CA PHE A 7 -1.79 -14.22 1.23
C PHE A 7 -1.01 -15.14 2.17
N SER A 8 -0.89 -16.39 1.77
CA SER A 8 0.01 -17.33 2.42
C SER A 8 1.48 -16.93 2.25
N GLU A 9 2.33 -17.45 3.14
CA GLU A 9 3.78 -17.16 3.14
C GLU A 9 4.47 -17.53 1.82
N SER A 10 3.92 -18.48 1.03
CA SER A 10 4.50 -18.85 -0.27
C SER A 10 4.54 -17.69 -1.27
N TYR A 11 3.69 -16.67 -1.10
CA TYR A 11 3.65 -15.49 -1.97
C TYR A 11 4.52 -14.33 -1.49
N ARG A 12 5.30 -14.49 -0.40
CA ARG A 12 6.16 -13.44 0.15
C ARG A 12 7.08 -12.79 -0.88
N LYS A 13 7.62 -13.58 -1.81
CA LYS A 13 8.49 -13.05 -2.89
C LYS A 13 7.72 -12.13 -3.84
N ALA A 14 6.50 -12.51 -4.23
CA ALA A 14 5.64 -11.69 -5.09
C ALA A 14 5.22 -10.39 -4.41
N LEU A 15 4.84 -10.45 -3.12
CA LEU A 15 4.50 -9.25 -2.34
C LEU A 15 5.70 -8.32 -2.14
N GLY A 16 6.88 -8.89 -1.87
CA GLY A 16 8.14 -8.13 -1.79
C GLY A 16 8.47 -7.42 -3.10
N TYR A 17 8.22 -8.05 -4.25
CA TYR A 17 8.37 -7.43 -5.55
C TYR A 17 7.42 -6.24 -5.72
N LEU A 18 6.11 -6.42 -5.45
CA LEU A 18 5.11 -5.34 -5.58
C LEU A 18 5.39 -4.13 -4.68
N GLY A 19 6.02 -4.34 -3.52
CA GLY A 19 6.41 -3.29 -2.58
C GLY A 19 7.73 -2.60 -2.90
N SER A 20 8.61 -3.24 -3.68
CA SER A 20 9.93 -2.69 -4.04
C SER A 20 9.98 -2.06 -5.43
N HIS A 21 9.01 -2.37 -6.31
CA HIS A 21 8.96 -1.86 -7.67
C HIS A 21 7.81 -0.87 -7.87
N SER A 22 8.10 0.18 -8.64
CA SER A 22 7.13 1.19 -9.03
C SER A 22 6.34 0.72 -10.24
N GLY A 23 5.01 0.83 -10.18
CA GLY A 23 4.15 0.59 -11.35
C GLY A 23 4.22 1.72 -12.40
N ARG A 24 5.02 2.77 -12.17
CA ARG A 24 5.20 3.89 -13.11
C ARG A 24 6.11 3.50 -14.28
N ASP A 25 7.09 2.65 -14.01
CA ASP A 25 8.15 2.30 -14.98
C ASP A 25 7.95 0.91 -15.61
N GLU A 26 7.09 0.08 -15.00
CA GLU A 26 6.83 -1.27 -15.45
C GLU A 26 5.43 -1.78 -15.06
N ASN A 27 4.99 -2.87 -15.68
CA ASN A 27 3.82 -3.61 -15.25
C ASN A 27 4.19 -4.59 -14.12
N LYS A 28 4.33 -4.04 -12.90
CA LYS A 28 4.73 -4.83 -11.73
C LYS A 28 3.78 -5.95 -11.36
N VAL A 29 2.48 -5.82 -11.70
CA VAL A 29 1.49 -6.87 -11.44
C VAL A 29 1.80 -8.09 -12.31
N ALA A 30 2.02 -7.90 -13.61
CA ALA A 30 2.43 -8.98 -14.50
C ALA A 30 3.75 -9.63 -14.05
N ASN A 31 4.73 -8.83 -13.63
CA ASN A 31 6.05 -9.32 -13.18
C ASN A 31 6.00 -10.06 -11.84
N SER A 32 5.00 -9.78 -11.00
CA SER A 32 4.81 -10.47 -9.71
C SER A 32 4.29 -11.91 -9.87
N GLY A 33 3.69 -12.24 -11.02
CA GLY A 33 3.03 -13.52 -11.26
C GLY A 33 1.66 -13.68 -10.58
N LEU A 34 1.15 -12.63 -9.93
CA LEU A 34 -0.19 -12.62 -9.34
C LEU A 34 -1.26 -12.32 -10.38
N THR A 35 -2.44 -12.92 -10.23
CA THR A 35 -3.53 -12.84 -11.20
C THR A 35 -4.62 -11.89 -10.68
N PRO A 36 -4.72 -10.64 -11.18
CA PRO A 36 -5.71 -9.70 -10.71
C PRO A 36 -7.13 -10.13 -11.10
N VAL A 37 -8.09 -9.96 -10.18
CA VAL A 37 -9.52 -10.21 -10.37
C VAL A 37 -10.35 -9.09 -9.75
N VAL A 38 -11.57 -8.92 -10.24
CA VAL A 38 -12.48 -7.86 -9.77
C VAL A 38 -12.98 -8.18 -8.36
N ALA A 39 -12.99 -7.17 -7.48
CA ALA A 39 -13.55 -7.25 -6.13
C ALA A 39 -14.34 -5.96 -5.82
N GLY A 40 -15.66 -6.00 -6.06
CA GLY A 40 -16.49 -4.79 -6.05
C GLY A 40 -16.00 -3.77 -7.08
N ASP A 41 -15.77 -2.52 -6.65
CA ASP A 41 -15.15 -1.45 -7.46
C ASP A 41 -13.60 -1.49 -7.41
N GLY A 42 -13.02 -2.49 -6.77
CA GLY A 42 -11.58 -2.67 -6.58
C GLY A 42 -11.01 -3.89 -7.29
N VAL A 43 -9.77 -4.21 -6.94
CA VAL A 43 -9.03 -5.36 -7.45
C VAL A 43 -8.56 -6.22 -6.29
N THR A 44 -8.67 -7.53 -6.43
CA THR A 44 -7.94 -8.51 -5.61
C THR A 44 -7.12 -9.43 -6.52
N PHE A 45 -6.55 -10.50 -5.97
CA PHE A 45 -5.75 -11.48 -6.70
C PHE A 45 -6.30 -12.88 -6.45
N LYS A 46 -6.28 -13.76 -7.47
CA LYS A 46 -6.71 -15.16 -7.34
C LYS A 46 -5.93 -15.96 -6.29
N GLU A 47 -4.77 -15.45 -5.92
CA GLU A 47 -3.86 -16.08 -4.97
C GLU A 47 -4.08 -15.60 -3.52
N ALA A 48 -5.01 -14.68 -3.29
CA ALA A 48 -5.31 -14.14 -1.97
C ALA A 48 -6.30 -15.05 -1.22
N GLU A 49 -5.91 -15.55 -0.04
CA GLU A 49 -6.75 -16.42 0.81
C GLU A 49 -7.96 -15.68 1.40
N LEU A 50 -7.83 -14.37 1.61
CA LEU A 50 -8.87 -13.51 2.13
C LEU A 50 -8.70 -12.12 1.57
N THR A 51 -9.79 -11.48 1.17
CA THR A 51 -9.81 -10.07 0.80
C THR A 51 -10.96 -9.34 1.45
N PHE A 52 -10.65 -8.24 2.14
CA PHE A 52 -11.64 -7.26 2.54
C PHE A 52 -11.85 -6.23 1.44
N VAL A 53 -13.10 -6.02 1.05
CA VAL A 53 -13.51 -4.87 0.22
C VAL A 53 -13.94 -3.76 1.16
N CYS A 54 -13.27 -2.61 1.08
CA CYS A 54 -13.44 -1.52 2.02
C CYS A 54 -14.02 -0.26 1.37
N LYS A 55 -15.09 0.27 1.95
CA LYS A 55 -15.57 1.62 1.68
C LYS A 55 -14.77 2.60 2.55
N LYS A 56 -14.12 3.57 1.92
CA LYS A 56 -13.36 4.62 2.62
C LYS A 56 -14.34 5.51 3.41
N LEU A 57 -14.21 5.52 4.73
CA LEU A 57 -14.99 6.37 5.64
C LEU A 57 -14.24 7.67 5.95
N TYR A 58 -12.92 7.59 6.08
CA TYR A 58 -12.08 8.71 6.47
C TYR A 58 -10.70 8.62 5.84
N GLU A 59 -10.12 9.79 5.59
CA GLU A 59 -8.75 9.97 5.11
C GLU A 59 -8.16 11.18 5.82
N HIS A 60 -6.94 11.04 6.30
CA HIS A 60 -6.22 12.14 6.93
C HIS A 60 -4.73 12.02 6.71
N GLN A 61 -4.12 13.11 6.27
CA GLN A 61 -2.67 13.23 6.21
C GLN A 61 -2.12 13.38 7.63
N PHE A 62 -1.09 12.60 7.98
CA PHE A 62 -0.36 12.83 9.22
C PHE A 62 0.34 14.19 9.17
N ASP A 63 0.21 14.91 10.28
CA ASP A 63 0.96 16.14 10.50
C ASP A 63 2.36 15.77 11.02
N GLU A 64 3.36 16.15 10.24
CA GLU A 64 4.78 15.92 10.50
C GLU A 64 5.20 16.44 11.87
N ALA A 65 4.57 17.51 12.37
CA ALA A 65 4.87 18.09 13.68
C ALA A 65 4.65 17.07 14.82
N TYR A 66 3.68 16.17 14.67
CA TYR A 66 3.28 15.18 15.66
C TYR A 66 3.94 13.79 15.46
N LEU A 67 4.84 13.64 14.48
CA LEU A 67 5.65 12.43 14.38
C LEU A 67 6.63 12.32 15.55
N ALA A 68 6.94 11.09 15.97
CA ALA A 68 7.96 10.86 16.99
C ALA A 68 9.35 11.28 16.48
N GLU A 69 10.17 11.89 17.34
CA GLU A 69 11.51 12.41 16.95
C GLU A 69 12.38 11.37 16.26
N LYS A 70 12.41 10.12 16.75
CA LYS A 70 13.17 9.03 16.09
C LYS A 70 12.76 8.77 14.62
N VAL A 71 11.51 9.05 14.27
CA VAL A 71 10.99 8.90 12.90
C VAL A 71 11.45 10.09 12.06
N LYS A 72 11.39 11.30 12.62
CA LYS A 72 11.92 12.52 12.02
C LYS A 72 13.42 12.37 11.70
N ASP A 73 14.21 11.89 12.65
CA ASP A 73 15.64 11.61 12.50
C ASP A 73 15.92 10.59 11.39
N TYR A 74 15.11 9.54 11.32
CA TYR A 74 15.22 8.50 10.30
C TYR A 74 14.92 9.04 8.90
N TYR A 75 13.88 9.87 8.74
CA TYR A 75 13.55 10.48 7.45
C TYR A 75 14.63 11.49 7.02
N ALA A 76 15.10 12.33 7.95
CA ALA A 76 16.20 13.27 7.70
C ALA A 76 17.49 12.57 7.24
N SER A 77 17.75 11.36 7.73
CA SER A 77 18.91 10.55 7.36
C SER A 77 18.79 9.83 6.01
N ASN A 78 17.60 9.81 5.41
CA ASN A 78 17.30 9.11 4.15
C ASN A 78 16.54 10.00 3.13
N PRO A 79 17.03 11.21 2.82
CA PRO A 79 16.29 12.20 2.04
C PRO A 79 15.99 11.75 0.60
N ALA A 80 16.84 10.91 -0.01
CA ALA A 80 16.59 10.37 -1.34
C ALA A 80 15.35 9.45 -1.42
N VAL A 81 14.91 8.91 -0.28
CA VAL A 81 13.77 7.99 -0.19
C VAL A 81 12.51 8.74 0.29
N TYR A 82 12.67 9.65 1.24
CA TYR A 82 11.55 10.30 1.93
C TYR A 82 11.31 11.76 1.52
N THR A 83 12.13 12.33 0.64
CA THR A 83 11.92 13.69 0.10
C THR A 83 11.87 13.59 -1.42
N GLN A 84 10.77 13.99 -2.06
CA GLN A 84 10.74 14.08 -3.51
C GLN A 84 11.73 15.13 -4.02
N ALA A 85 12.38 14.83 -5.15
CA ALA A 85 13.30 15.77 -5.80
C ALA A 85 12.59 17.10 -6.12
N GLY A 86 13.10 18.20 -5.58
CA GLY A 86 12.53 19.54 -5.76
C GLY A 86 11.51 19.95 -4.69
N HIS A 87 11.34 19.17 -3.61
CA HIS A 87 10.51 19.53 -2.47
C HIS A 87 11.32 19.69 -1.18
N ASP A 88 10.90 20.62 -0.33
CA ASP A 88 11.55 20.92 0.96
C ASP A 88 10.94 20.12 2.14
N ARG A 89 10.04 19.18 1.85
CA ARG A 89 9.27 18.41 2.84
C ARG A 89 9.29 16.91 2.57
N TRP A 90 9.05 16.11 3.60
CA TRP A 90 8.96 14.67 3.46
C TRP A 90 7.68 14.23 2.75
N GLU A 91 7.70 13.02 2.20
CA GLU A 91 6.53 12.41 1.59
C GLU A 91 5.45 12.16 2.65
N PRO A 92 4.22 12.68 2.44
CA PRO A 92 3.17 12.60 3.42
C PRO A 92 2.67 11.17 3.59
N HIS A 93 2.42 10.79 4.85
CA HIS A 93 1.71 9.56 5.18
C HIS A 93 0.23 9.86 5.38
N TYR A 94 -0.64 8.97 4.89
CA TYR A 94 -2.08 9.09 5.03
C TYR A 94 -2.64 7.92 5.83
N MET A 95 -3.51 8.22 6.78
CA MET A 95 -4.33 7.24 7.46
C MET A 95 -5.68 7.15 6.77
N TYR A 96 -6.09 5.92 6.49
CA TYR A 96 -7.41 5.60 5.96
C TYR A 96 -8.19 4.79 7.00
N ILE A 97 -9.44 5.16 7.23
CA ILE A 97 -10.40 4.33 7.97
C ILE A 97 -11.40 3.81 6.96
N GLY A 98 -11.56 2.49 6.89
CA GLY A 98 -12.47 1.82 5.99
C GLY A 98 -13.50 0.98 6.73
N GLU A 99 -14.73 1.00 6.24
CA GLU A 99 -15.76 0.01 6.58
C GLU A 99 -15.56 -1.20 5.68
N VAL A 100 -15.48 -2.40 6.26
CA VAL A 100 -15.51 -3.65 5.50
C VAL A 100 -16.94 -3.87 5.03
N VAL A 101 -17.15 -3.81 3.72
CA VAL A 101 -18.48 -3.99 3.10
C VAL A 101 -18.66 -5.37 2.47
N ASP A 102 -17.55 -6.09 2.25
CA ASP A 102 -17.56 -7.47 1.78
C ASP A 102 -16.26 -8.18 2.20
N ALA A 103 -16.32 -9.51 2.28
CA ALA A 103 -15.18 -10.39 2.55
C ALA A 103 -15.20 -11.56 1.55
N ILE A 104 -14.17 -11.62 0.71
CA ILE A 104 -13.99 -12.66 -0.30
C ILE A 104 -12.99 -13.67 0.24
N GLU A 105 -13.39 -14.94 0.30
CA GLU A 105 -12.58 -16.07 0.75
C GLU A 105 -12.48 -17.10 -0.38
N ASP A 106 -11.31 -17.73 -0.51
CA ASP A 106 -11.05 -18.85 -1.44
C ASP A 106 -11.27 -20.22 -0.79
#